data_AF-A0A7X8EMM5-F1
#
_entry.id   AF-A0A7X8EMM5-F1
#
_cell.length_a   1.000
_cell.length_b   1.000
_cell.length_c   1.000
_cell.angle_alpha   90.00
_cell.angle_beta   90.00
_cell.angle_gamma   90.00
#
_symmetry.space_group_name_H-M   'P 1'
#
loop_
_entity.id
_entity.type
_entity.pdbx_description
1 polymer ?
#
loop_
_entity_poly.entity_id
_entity_poly.type
_entity_poly.pdbx_seq_one_letter_code
_entity_poly.pdbx_strand_id
1 'polypeptide(L)'
;MRDLFEKTNYLLEGGVVSLLSDFLSIHASRGLIARAEGADLAVLDAFGAPMESLFLAGAADLVGAAFPSPPLRGSFDASAAPVAGDWPWALRLRGKDWCFYILLGEEPSPELMEEAPAFCGLLGLWQMHQKMGGAEERLSRTAYMILATKNTLASIFEPMGLDYFGSFLHDVISESLFPSKLLLLLDHGGALSVLEGDDTGLPPRKGIFSRAILSPAPVRVEESHREFVGDQVFDLLARDWQAVLPIPGAGSRLFCLLSWEKLPDEEAFNFMELLGNVASKALSLAELNEERDNHIAELSRGTFMLRALHGAALTFMEQDSKEELLLRILDIFSEMAQAPESFIVAWQPSAGGYIHFASRKDGRVEKRGAFAGFPLGILEGDLPESCSPAEAREIFRRAGVPDLAELKDLENMDRIYPLWDGQKLAGFTAISKPLSGTSTMDGQTLGILARTASVALKKSQWDAPHLAAGRRLDLCAIAEREAAGARYEIKAEGGSPVTFRGPADAGITSEQERVCRLVIRSDGGTACVSESAVPGLSELFPASAGWTAEVDGH
;
A
#
# COMPACT_ATOMS: atom_id res chain seq x y z
N MET A 1 23.43 -53.29 -37.40
CA MET A 1 22.47 -52.26 -36.96
C MET A 1 23.17 -51.00 -36.49
N ARG A 2 24.10 -51.06 -35.52
CA ARG A 2 24.88 -49.90 -35.08
C ARG A 2 25.69 -49.22 -36.19
N ASP A 3 26.47 -49.98 -36.96
CA ASP A 3 27.24 -49.44 -38.10
C ASP A 3 26.38 -48.82 -39.19
N LEU A 4 25.17 -49.36 -39.38
CA LEU A 4 24.19 -48.85 -40.34
C LEU A 4 23.63 -47.52 -39.84
N PHE A 5 23.31 -47.43 -38.55
CA PHE A 5 22.85 -46.20 -37.90
C PHE A 5 23.93 -45.12 -37.91
N GLU A 6 25.18 -45.43 -37.58
CA GLU A 6 26.29 -44.49 -37.60
C GLU A 6 26.56 -43.95 -39.02
N LYS A 7 26.49 -44.81 -40.05
CA LYS A 7 26.60 -44.39 -41.46
C LYS A 7 25.42 -43.52 -41.91
N THR A 8 24.20 -43.86 -41.51
CA THR A 8 23.02 -43.04 -41.82
C THR A 8 23.09 -41.70 -41.11
N ASN A 9 23.53 -41.64 -39.86
CA ASN A 9 23.65 -40.38 -39.12
C ASN A 9 24.73 -39.47 -39.73
N TYR A 10 25.89 -40.04 -40.10
CA TYR A 10 26.94 -39.31 -40.83
C TYR A 10 26.42 -38.67 -42.13
N LEU A 11 25.64 -39.41 -42.92
CA LEU A 11 25.02 -38.90 -44.14
C LEU A 11 24.07 -37.73 -43.84
N LEU A 12 23.20 -37.88 -42.84
CA LEU A 12 22.16 -36.91 -42.51
C LEU A 12 22.69 -35.65 -41.81
N GLU A 13 23.85 -35.72 -41.15
CA GLU A 13 24.52 -34.57 -40.50
C GLU A 13 25.41 -33.74 -41.45
N GLY A 14 25.47 -34.09 -42.74
CA GLY A 14 26.21 -33.32 -43.76
C GLY A 14 27.30 -34.09 -44.51
N GLY A 15 27.53 -35.36 -44.18
CA GLY A 15 28.49 -36.23 -44.87
C GLY A 15 28.17 -36.49 -46.34
N VAL A 16 26.95 -36.19 -46.81
CA VAL A 16 26.57 -36.29 -48.22
C VAL A 16 27.40 -35.36 -49.12
N VAL A 17 27.75 -34.15 -48.65
CA VAL A 17 28.55 -33.19 -49.45
C VAL A 17 30.00 -33.67 -49.56
N SER A 18 30.57 -34.17 -48.46
CA SER A 18 31.91 -34.77 -48.45
C SER A 18 31.99 -36.00 -49.36
N LEU A 19 30.99 -36.89 -49.33
CA LEU A 19 30.96 -38.06 -50.23
C LEU A 19 30.83 -37.67 -51.70
N LEU A 20 30.05 -36.63 -51.99
CA LEU A 20 29.93 -36.09 -53.34
C LEU A 20 31.27 -35.50 -53.79
N SER A 21 31.97 -34.76 -52.92
CA SER A 21 33.29 -34.20 -53.19
C SER A 21 34.33 -35.28 -53.45
N ASP A 22 34.39 -36.31 -52.60
CA ASP A 22 35.27 -37.48 -52.77
C ASP A 22 35.00 -38.18 -54.11
N PHE A 23 33.74 -38.42 -54.44
CA PHE A 23 33.33 -39.02 -55.71
C PHE A 23 33.72 -38.16 -56.91
N LEU A 24 33.48 -36.85 -56.84
CA LEU A 24 33.82 -35.91 -57.91
C LEU A 24 35.34 -35.80 -58.12
N SER A 25 36.13 -35.87 -57.04
CA SER A 25 37.60 -35.81 -57.11
C SER A 25 38.24 -36.98 -57.86
N ILE A 26 37.54 -38.12 -57.96
CA ILE A 26 37.97 -39.30 -58.72
C ILE A 26 37.70 -39.11 -60.22
N HIS A 27 36.66 -38.34 -60.57
CA HIS A 27 36.14 -38.23 -61.94
C HIS A 27 36.43 -36.87 -62.61
N ALA A 28 36.94 -35.88 -61.89
CA ALA A 28 37.33 -34.58 -62.41
C ALA A 28 38.58 -34.05 -61.70
N SER A 29 39.47 -33.36 -62.42
CA SER A 29 40.71 -32.81 -61.83
C SER A 29 40.48 -31.63 -60.90
N ARG A 30 39.41 -30.85 -61.12
CA ARG A 30 39.01 -29.72 -60.28
C ARG A 30 37.50 -29.45 -60.37
N GLY A 31 36.92 -29.06 -59.25
CA GLY A 31 35.50 -28.71 -59.20
C GLY A 31 35.08 -28.09 -57.87
N LEU A 32 33.85 -27.58 -57.87
CA LEU A 32 33.31 -26.78 -56.79
C LEU A 32 31.82 -27.06 -56.63
N ILE A 33 31.39 -27.39 -55.41
CA ILE A 33 30.00 -27.65 -55.05
C ILE A 33 29.44 -26.38 -54.42
N ALA A 34 28.38 -25.82 -55.00
CA ALA A 34 27.78 -24.58 -54.55
C ALA A 34 26.24 -24.64 -54.52
N ARG A 35 25.66 -23.72 -53.76
CA ARG A 35 24.23 -23.48 -53.65
C ARG A 35 23.94 -22.00 -53.90
N ALA A 36 22.83 -21.69 -54.56
CA ALA A 36 22.40 -20.32 -54.74
C ALA A 36 21.94 -19.69 -53.41
N GLU A 37 22.47 -18.52 -53.09
CA GLU A 37 22.05 -17.65 -52.00
C GLU A 37 21.83 -16.23 -52.53
N GLY A 38 20.58 -15.92 -52.89
CA GLY A 38 20.27 -14.67 -53.59
C GLY A 38 20.91 -14.61 -54.97
N ALA A 39 21.71 -13.57 -55.22
CA ALA A 39 22.44 -13.36 -56.48
C ALA A 39 23.79 -14.11 -56.55
N ASP A 40 24.25 -14.66 -55.42
CA ASP A 40 25.57 -15.25 -55.27
C ASP A 40 25.50 -16.78 -55.17
N LEU A 41 26.62 -17.46 -55.45
CA LEU A 41 26.78 -18.88 -55.17
C LEU A 41 27.63 -19.07 -53.91
N ALA A 42 27.01 -19.62 -52.86
CA ALA A 42 27.69 -20.05 -51.65
C ALA A 42 28.37 -21.39 -51.88
N VAL A 43 29.67 -21.45 -51.62
CA VAL A 43 30.47 -22.65 -51.86
C VAL A 43 30.46 -23.54 -50.63
N LEU A 44 30.06 -24.80 -50.85
CA LEU A 44 29.91 -25.80 -49.81
C LEU A 44 31.16 -26.68 -49.69
N ASP A 45 31.79 -26.99 -50.82
CA ASP A 45 33.04 -27.72 -50.87
C ASP A 45 33.76 -27.50 -52.21
N ALA A 46 35.07 -27.74 -52.25
CA ALA A 46 35.88 -27.64 -53.46
C ALA A 46 37.01 -28.68 -53.46
N PHE A 47 37.34 -29.20 -54.63
CA PHE A 47 38.41 -30.18 -54.81
C PHE A 47 39.28 -29.79 -56.01
N GLY A 48 40.58 -30.11 -55.94
CA GLY A 48 41.53 -29.86 -57.03
C GLY A 48 41.81 -28.39 -57.37
N ALA A 49 41.25 -27.44 -56.60
CA ALA A 49 41.51 -26.00 -56.72
C ALA A 49 41.54 -25.34 -55.33
N PRO A 50 42.49 -24.43 -55.05
CA PRO A 50 42.48 -23.66 -53.81
C PRO A 50 41.32 -22.67 -53.81
N MET A 51 40.61 -22.58 -52.69
CA MET A 51 39.46 -21.69 -52.51
C MET A 51 39.89 -20.38 -51.85
N GLU A 52 39.79 -19.27 -52.59
CA GLU A 52 40.11 -17.92 -52.08
C GLU A 52 38.90 -17.23 -51.42
N SER A 53 37.66 -17.65 -51.74
CA SER A 53 36.42 -17.07 -51.23
C SER A 53 35.32 -18.12 -51.09
N LEU A 54 34.54 -18.06 -50.01
CA LEU A 54 33.37 -18.94 -49.78
C LEU A 54 32.13 -18.53 -50.59
N PHE A 55 32.18 -17.39 -51.30
CA PHE A 55 31.08 -16.90 -52.14
C PHE A 55 31.61 -16.50 -53.51
N LEU A 56 30.88 -16.90 -54.56
CA LEU A 56 31.05 -16.42 -55.93
C LEU A 56 29.99 -15.36 -56.22
N ALA A 57 30.39 -14.09 -56.15
CA ALA A 57 29.49 -12.95 -56.28
C ALA A 57 28.88 -12.87 -57.69
N GLY A 58 27.55 -12.71 -57.78
CA GLY A 58 26.79 -12.57 -59.03
C GLY A 58 26.78 -13.81 -59.93
N ALA A 59 27.30 -14.95 -59.46
CA ALA A 59 27.45 -16.15 -60.27
C ALA A 59 26.15 -16.98 -60.40
N ALA A 60 25.17 -16.77 -59.52
CA ALA A 60 23.96 -17.60 -59.50
C ALA A 60 23.11 -17.43 -60.78
N ASP A 61 22.93 -16.19 -61.23
CA ASP A 61 22.16 -15.89 -62.45
C ASP A 61 22.88 -16.38 -63.71
N LEU A 62 24.21 -16.25 -63.75
CA LEU A 62 25.03 -16.67 -64.88
C LEU A 62 25.01 -18.19 -65.07
N VAL A 63 25.18 -18.94 -63.97
CA VAL A 63 25.10 -20.40 -63.98
C VAL A 63 23.65 -20.85 -64.20
N GLY A 64 22.68 -20.18 -63.59
CA GLY A 64 21.25 -20.46 -63.74
C GLY A 64 20.76 -20.32 -65.18
N ALA A 65 21.24 -19.33 -65.93
CA ALA A 65 20.88 -19.10 -67.33
C ALA A 65 21.29 -20.24 -68.27
N ALA A 66 22.34 -21.01 -67.92
CA ALA A 66 22.77 -22.17 -68.70
C ALA A 66 21.78 -23.35 -68.62
N PHE A 67 20.86 -23.34 -67.65
CA PHE A 67 19.90 -24.41 -67.42
C PHE A 67 18.46 -23.95 -67.64
N PRO A 68 17.87 -24.18 -68.83
CA PRO A 68 16.43 -24.00 -69.02
C PRO A 68 15.68 -24.87 -68.00
N SER A 69 14.65 -24.31 -67.36
CA SER A 69 13.98 -24.93 -66.21
C SER A 69 12.57 -25.41 -66.58
N PRO A 70 12.43 -26.58 -67.23
CA PRO A 70 11.14 -27.23 -67.34
C PRO A 70 10.68 -27.74 -65.96
N PRO A 71 9.37 -27.93 -65.76
CA PRO A 71 8.84 -28.56 -64.55
C PRO A 71 9.47 -29.95 -64.37
N LEU A 72 9.78 -30.29 -63.12
CA LEU A 72 10.37 -31.59 -62.76
C LEU A 72 9.46 -32.72 -63.21
N ARG A 73 10.01 -33.70 -63.94
CA ARG A 73 9.29 -34.91 -64.38
C ARG A 73 9.31 -36.03 -63.33
N GLY A 74 10.11 -35.90 -62.28
CA GLY A 74 10.25 -36.83 -61.15
C GLY A 74 10.63 -36.10 -59.84
N SER A 75 11.05 -36.84 -58.81
CA SER A 75 11.39 -36.25 -57.49
C SER A 75 12.64 -35.35 -57.50
N PHE A 76 13.54 -35.58 -58.45
CA PHE A 76 14.78 -34.83 -58.66
C PHE A 76 15.22 -34.94 -60.13
N ASP A 77 16.15 -34.08 -60.53
CA ASP A 77 16.68 -33.97 -61.89
C ASP A 77 18.17 -33.60 -61.84
N ALA A 78 18.96 -34.19 -62.72
CA ALA A 78 20.39 -33.95 -62.87
C ALA A 78 20.67 -33.60 -64.33
N SER A 79 21.25 -32.42 -64.58
CA SER A 79 21.51 -31.94 -65.93
C SER A 79 22.87 -31.27 -66.01
N ALA A 80 23.64 -31.54 -67.06
CA ALA A 80 24.89 -30.84 -67.34
C ALA A 80 24.73 -29.81 -68.45
N ALA A 81 25.42 -28.68 -68.35
CA ALA A 81 25.45 -27.65 -69.37
C ALA A 81 26.83 -26.94 -69.40
N PRO A 82 27.28 -26.48 -70.57
CA PRO A 82 28.44 -25.60 -70.65
C PRO A 82 28.10 -24.23 -70.07
N VAL A 83 29.05 -23.64 -69.33
CA VAL A 83 28.88 -22.33 -68.68
C VAL A 83 30.06 -21.42 -69.05
N ALA A 84 29.80 -20.12 -69.17
CA ALA A 84 30.83 -19.13 -69.43
C ALA A 84 31.60 -18.78 -68.14
N GLY A 85 32.92 -18.66 -68.20
CA GLY A 85 33.78 -18.26 -67.08
C GLY A 85 34.92 -19.24 -66.82
N ASP A 86 35.49 -19.19 -65.61
CA ASP A 86 36.64 -20.01 -65.20
C ASP A 86 36.32 -21.51 -65.05
N TRP A 87 35.02 -21.82 -64.98
CA TRP A 87 34.45 -23.16 -64.90
C TRP A 87 33.68 -23.46 -66.19
N PRO A 88 34.28 -24.22 -67.14
CA PRO A 88 33.70 -24.42 -68.46
C PRO A 88 32.42 -25.27 -68.48
N TRP A 89 32.17 -26.04 -67.42
CA TRP A 89 31.01 -26.92 -67.29
C TRP A 89 30.35 -26.79 -65.93
N ALA A 90 29.03 -26.95 -65.89
CA ALA A 90 28.29 -27.10 -64.65
C ALA A 90 27.36 -28.31 -64.72
N LEU A 91 27.18 -28.97 -63.57
CA LEU A 91 26.16 -29.96 -63.31
C LEU A 91 25.16 -29.38 -62.31
N ARG A 92 23.89 -29.34 -62.68
CA ARG A 92 22.80 -28.92 -61.82
C ARG A 92 22.11 -30.14 -61.23
N LEU A 93 22.13 -30.24 -59.91
CA LEU A 93 21.37 -31.21 -59.14
C LEU A 93 20.20 -30.48 -58.48
N ARG A 94 18.96 -30.80 -58.86
CA ARG A 94 17.78 -30.11 -58.32
C ARG A 94 16.68 -31.05 -57.85
N GLY A 95 16.02 -30.64 -56.77
CA GLY A 95 14.74 -31.19 -56.30
C GLY A 95 13.63 -30.15 -56.37
N LYS A 96 12.47 -30.45 -55.77
CA LYS A 96 11.28 -29.58 -55.81
C LYS A 96 11.53 -28.18 -55.21
N ASP A 97 12.28 -28.12 -54.11
CA ASP A 97 12.50 -26.90 -53.32
C ASP A 97 14.00 -26.60 -53.06
N TRP A 98 14.92 -27.25 -53.78
CA TRP A 98 16.36 -27.10 -53.58
C TRP A 98 17.13 -27.27 -54.89
N CYS A 99 18.28 -26.61 -55.01
CA CYS A 99 19.14 -26.65 -56.18
C CYS A 99 20.62 -26.50 -55.76
N PHE A 100 21.46 -27.41 -56.23
CA PHE A 100 22.92 -27.34 -56.11
C PHE A 100 23.53 -27.27 -57.50
N TYR A 101 24.64 -26.53 -57.59
CA TYR A 101 25.44 -26.39 -58.78
C TYR A 101 26.82 -26.95 -58.49
N ILE A 102 27.28 -27.86 -59.34
CA ILE A 102 28.64 -28.38 -59.31
C ILE A 102 29.36 -27.80 -60.51
N LEU A 103 30.30 -26.88 -60.28
CA LEU A 103 31.12 -26.27 -61.31
C LEU A 103 32.35 -27.14 -61.54
N LEU A 104 32.63 -27.50 -62.79
CA LEU A 104 33.68 -28.45 -63.17
C LEU A 104 34.67 -27.79 -64.14
N GLY A 105 35.95 -28.16 -63.98
CA GLY A 105 37.02 -27.73 -64.89
C GLY A 105 36.98 -28.38 -66.27
N GLU A 106 36.15 -29.41 -66.43
CA GLU A 106 36.14 -30.34 -67.56
C GLU A 106 34.70 -30.80 -67.86
N GLU A 107 34.47 -31.38 -69.04
CA GLU A 107 33.19 -31.99 -69.37
C GLU A 107 32.92 -33.20 -68.47
N PRO A 108 31.72 -33.32 -67.86
CA PRO A 108 31.42 -34.43 -66.97
C PRO A 108 31.44 -35.77 -67.72
N SER A 109 32.10 -36.77 -67.14
CA SER A 109 32.18 -38.10 -67.74
C SER A 109 30.80 -38.77 -67.80
N PRO A 110 30.59 -39.73 -68.73
CA PRO A 110 29.34 -40.50 -68.80
C PRO A 110 29.01 -41.23 -67.49
N GLU A 111 30.04 -41.73 -66.80
CA GLU A 111 29.94 -42.42 -65.50
C GLU A 111 29.46 -41.48 -64.40
N LEU A 112 29.97 -40.24 -64.36
CA LEU A 112 29.51 -39.20 -63.45
C LEU A 112 28.03 -38.85 -63.68
N MET A 113 27.60 -38.81 -64.95
CA MET A 113 26.21 -38.53 -65.30
C MET A 113 25.25 -39.68 -64.96
N GLU A 114 25.72 -40.92 -64.97
CA GLU A 114 24.94 -42.10 -64.58
C GLU A 114 24.68 -42.16 -63.06
N GLU A 115 25.66 -41.74 -62.25
CA GLU A 115 25.58 -41.73 -60.78
C GLU A 115 24.96 -40.45 -60.20
N ALA A 116 24.91 -39.35 -60.97
CA ALA A 116 24.34 -38.07 -60.52
C ALA A 116 22.91 -38.16 -59.95
N PRO A 117 21.98 -38.97 -60.50
CA PRO A 117 20.66 -39.19 -59.90
C PRO A 117 20.71 -39.82 -58.50
N ALA A 118 21.69 -40.68 -58.18
CA ALA A 118 21.82 -41.28 -56.85
C ALA A 118 22.23 -40.22 -55.81
N PHE A 119 23.16 -39.33 -56.16
CA PHE A 119 23.54 -38.19 -55.33
C PHE A 119 22.41 -37.17 -55.18
N CYS A 120 21.59 -36.96 -56.22
CA CYS A 120 20.35 -36.18 -56.08
C CYS A 120 19.40 -36.77 -55.02
N GLY A 121 19.27 -38.10 -54.97
CA GLY A 121 18.48 -38.78 -53.95
C GLY A 121 19.02 -38.54 -52.53
N LEU A 122 20.34 -38.67 -52.34
CA LEU A 122 21.00 -38.43 -51.05
C LEU A 122 20.90 -36.98 -50.58
N LEU A 123 21.14 -36.01 -51.48
CA LEU A 123 20.96 -34.59 -51.19
C LEU A 123 19.50 -34.27 -50.85
N GLY A 124 18.55 -34.90 -51.54
CA GLY A 124 17.13 -34.79 -51.22
C GLY A 124 16.77 -35.27 -49.83
N LEU A 125 17.31 -36.43 -49.41
CA LEU A 125 17.12 -36.97 -48.06
C LEU A 125 17.77 -36.08 -46.99
N TRP A 126 18.98 -35.57 -47.25
CA TRP A 126 19.66 -34.63 -46.38
C TRP A 126 18.87 -33.32 -46.20
N GLN A 127 18.37 -32.73 -47.29
CA GLN A 127 17.52 -31.54 -47.25
C GLN A 127 16.21 -31.78 -46.50
N MET A 128 15.60 -32.96 -46.69
CA MET A 128 14.39 -33.34 -45.95
C MET A 128 14.68 -33.48 -44.45
N HIS A 129 15.80 -34.10 -44.07
CA HIS A 129 16.22 -34.24 -42.68
C HIS A 129 16.55 -32.90 -42.03
N GLN A 130 17.26 -32.00 -42.72
CA GLN A 130 17.53 -30.64 -42.23
C GLN A 130 16.22 -29.85 -41.97
N LYS A 131 15.23 -29.98 -42.87
CA LYS A 131 13.90 -29.38 -42.67
C LYS A 131 13.15 -29.99 -41.47
N MET A 132 13.28 -31.30 -41.25
CA MET A 132 12.62 -32.00 -40.13
C MET A 132 13.31 -31.72 -38.79
N GLY A 133 14.64 -31.76 -38.72
CA GLY A 133 15.40 -31.49 -37.49
C GLY A 133 15.13 -30.09 -36.93
N GLY A 134 15.13 -29.06 -37.77
CA GLY A 134 14.78 -27.71 -37.34
C GLY A 134 13.31 -27.56 -36.93
N ALA A 135 12.39 -28.37 -37.48
CA ALA A 135 11.00 -28.38 -37.07
C ALA A 135 10.79 -29.13 -35.75
N GLU A 136 11.50 -30.25 -35.53
CA GLU A 136 11.48 -31.01 -34.28
C GLU A 136 12.07 -30.21 -33.12
N GLU A 137 13.17 -29.48 -33.33
CA GLU A 137 13.74 -28.59 -32.33
C GLU A 137 12.75 -27.49 -31.93
N ARG A 138 12.14 -26.81 -32.92
CA ARG A 138 11.09 -25.81 -32.67
C ARG A 138 9.89 -26.41 -31.94
N LEU A 139 9.40 -27.56 -32.36
CA LEU A 139 8.27 -28.24 -31.70
C LEU A 139 8.61 -28.65 -30.26
N SER A 140 9.81 -29.17 -30.03
CA SER A 140 10.29 -29.57 -28.71
C SER A 140 10.40 -28.35 -27.77
N ARG A 141 10.97 -27.25 -28.27
CA ARG A 141 11.05 -25.99 -27.53
C ARG A 141 9.66 -25.44 -27.21
N THR A 142 8.78 -25.35 -28.20
CA THR A 142 7.40 -24.87 -28.00
C THR A 142 6.62 -25.77 -27.03
N ALA A 143 6.81 -27.10 -27.10
CA ALA A 143 6.18 -28.03 -26.17
C ALA A 143 6.69 -27.84 -24.73
N TYR A 144 7.99 -27.61 -24.56
CA TYR A 144 8.57 -27.30 -23.25
C TYR A 144 8.03 -25.97 -22.70
N MET A 145 7.99 -24.92 -23.53
CA MET A 145 7.43 -23.62 -23.16
C MET A 145 5.98 -23.75 -22.67
N ILE A 146 5.14 -24.48 -23.41
CA ILE A 146 3.75 -24.72 -23.03
C ILE A 146 3.67 -25.50 -21.71
N LEU A 147 4.53 -26.51 -21.50
CA LEU A 147 4.53 -27.33 -20.29
C LEU A 147 4.94 -26.53 -19.05
N ALA A 148 6.06 -25.79 -19.14
CA ALA A 148 6.55 -24.92 -18.05
C ALA A 148 5.47 -23.93 -17.64
N THR A 149 4.81 -23.34 -18.63
CA THR A 149 3.76 -22.33 -18.43
C THR A 149 2.48 -22.91 -17.88
N LYS A 150 2.05 -24.08 -18.37
CA LYS A 150 0.88 -24.77 -17.84
C LYS A 150 1.03 -25.07 -16.34
N ASN A 151 2.23 -25.48 -15.94
CA ASN A 151 2.52 -25.80 -14.54
C ASN A 151 2.51 -24.55 -13.64
N THR A 152 2.83 -23.38 -14.18
CA THR A 152 2.97 -22.11 -13.43
C THR A 152 1.75 -21.19 -13.54
N LEU A 153 0.94 -21.30 -14.59
CA LEU A 153 -0.26 -20.48 -14.83
C LEU A 153 -1.31 -20.56 -13.72
N ALA A 154 -1.46 -21.71 -13.07
CA ALA A 154 -2.40 -21.84 -11.96
C ALA A 154 -1.97 -21.01 -10.75
N SER A 155 -0.66 -20.94 -10.50
CA SER A 155 -0.07 -20.19 -9.38
C SER A 155 -0.07 -18.68 -9.61
N ILE A 156 -0.10 -18.21 -10.86
CA ILE A 156 -0.22 -16.77 -11.20
C ILE A 156 -1.50 -16.15 -10.63
N PHE A 157 -2.58 -16.92 -10.48
CA PHE A 157 -3.85 -16.43 -9.95
C PHE A 157 -3.97 -16.53 -8.43
N GLU A 158 -2.95 -17.04 -7.74
CA GLU A 158 -2.94 -16.98 -6.28
C GLU A 158 -2.78 -15.52 -5.84
N PRO A 159 -3.52 -15.07 -4.81
CA PRO A 159 -3.36 -13.72 -4.28
C PRO A 159 -1.99 -13.63 -3.59
N MET A 160 -1.03 -13.02 -4.29
CA MET A 160 0.34 -12.82 -3.83
C MET A 160 0.65 -11.32 -3.77
N GLY A 161 1.48 -10.90 -2.82
CA GLY A 161 1.99 -9.53 -2.77
C GLY A 161 2.82 -9.19 -4.02
N LEU A 162 2.93 -7.90 -4.34
CA LEU A 162 3.60 -7.41 -5.55
C LEU A 162 5.05 -7.93 -5.70
N ASP A 163 5.81 -7.94 -4.60
CA ASP A 163 7.20 -8.42 -4.60
C ASP A 163 7.26 -9.92 -4.95
N TYR A 164 6.41 -10.73 -4.32
CA TYR A 164 6.30 -12.17 -4.62
C TYR A 164 5.84 -12.43 -6.05
N PHE A 165 4.89 -11.63 -6.55
CA PHE A 165 4.45 -11.71 -7.93
C PHE A 165 5.60 -11.39 -8.89
N GLY A 166 6.42 -10.39 -8.58
CA GLY A 166 7.62 -10.02 -9.32
C GLY A 166 8.64 -11.15 -9.41
N SER A 167 9.03 -11.73 -8.26
CA SER A 167 9.97 -12.87 -8.23
C SER A 167 9.40 -14.10 -8.95
N PHE A 168 8.12 -14.42 -8.74
CA PHE A 168 7.47 -15.51 -9.45
C PHE A 168 7.49 -15.30 -10.97
N LEU A 169 7.15 -14.09 -11.43
CA LEU A 169 7.15 -13.76 -12.85
C LEU A 169 8.56 -13.82 -13.44
N HIS A 170 9.58 -13.37 -12.70
CA HIS A 170 10.98 -13.49 -13.06
C HIS A 170 11.38 -14.95 -13.31
N ASP A 171 10.99 -15.86 -12.41
CA ASP A 171 11.28 -17.29 -12.51
C ASP A 171 10.57 -17.93 -13.70
N VAL A 172 9.27 -17.64 -13.88
CA VAL A 172 8.51 -18.17 -15.02
C VAL A 172 9.12 -17.72 -16.34
N ILE A 173 9.45 -16.44 -16.50
CA ILE A 173 10.05 -15.91 -17.72
C ILE A 173 11.44 -16.53 -17.94
N SER A 174 12.26 -16.61 -16.88
CA SER A 174 13.59 -17.21 -16.94
C SER A 174 13.54 -18.69 -17.39
N GLU A 175 12.62 -19.48 -16.84
CA GLU A 175 12.49 -20.92 -17.13
C GLU A 175 11.78 -21.22 -18.46
N SER A 176 10.89 -20.33 -18.93
CA SER A 176 10.13 -20.56 -20.16
C SER A 176 10.77 -19.96 -21.40
N LEU A 177 11.39 -18.77 -21.28
CA LEU A 177 11.90 -18.02 -22.43
C LEU A 177 13.43 -18.03 -22.52
N PHE A 178 14.12 -18.51 -21.49
CA PHE A 178 15.57 -18.61 -21.43
C PHE A 178 16.33 -17.33 -21.88
N PRO A 179 15.95 -16.13 -21.38
CA PRO A 179 16.70 -14.92 -21.66
C PRO A 179 18.11 -15.02 -21.06
N SER A 180 19.10 -14.44 -21.74
CA SER A 180 20.45 -14.28 -21.18
C SER A 180 20.52 -13.14 -20.17
N LYS A 181 19.62 -12.16 -20.27
CA LYS A 181 19.40 -11.10 -19.26
C LYS A 181 17.91 -10.84 -19.11
N LEU A 182 17.48 -10.66 -17.85
CA LEU A 182 16.12 -10.29 -17.48
C LEU A 182 16.16 -9.21 -16.40
N LEU A 183 15.38 -8.15 -16.58
CA LEU A 183 15.20 -7.09 -15.58
C LEU A 183 13.71 -6.75 -15.49
N LEU A 184 13.14 -6.83 -14.30
CA LEU A 184 11.78 -6.39 -14.00
C LEU A 184 11.80 -5.00 -13.36
N LEU A 185 11.10 -4.08 -14.01
CA LEU A 185 10.88 -2.73 -13.52
C LEU A 185 9.45 -2.57 -13.03
N LEU A 186 9.29 -1.76 -11.99
CA LEU A 186 8.01 -1.40 -11.39
C LEU A 186 7.76 0.11 -11.54
N ASP A 187 6.55 0.48 -11.97
CA ASP A 187 6.05 1.85 -12.01
C ASP A 187 4.79 1.98 -11.15
N HIS A 188 4.87 2.80 -10.09
CA HIS A 188 3.73 3.24 -9.28
C HIS A 188 3.15 4.59 -9.72
N GLY A 189 3.41 5.02 -10.97
CA GLY A 189 2.88 6.24 -11.56
C GLY A 189 3.76 7.48 -11.40
N GLY A 190 4.85 7.38 -10.62
CA GLY A 190 5.78 8.50 -10.36
C GLY A 190 7.20 8.26 -10.88
N ALA A 191 7.78 7.10 -10.58
CA ALA A 191 9.15 6.73 -10.94
C ALA A 191 9.25 5.23 -11.21
N LEU A 192 10.26 4.86 -12.00
CA LEU A 192 10.62 3.46 -12.21
C LEU A 192 11.57 3.01 -11.10
N SER A 193 11.34 1.82 -10.57
CA SER A 193 12.25 1.13 -9.65
C SER A 193 12.54 -0.28 -10.15
N VAL A 194 13.70 -0.83 -9.78
CA VAL A 194 13.99 -2.24 -10.04
C VAL A 194 13.20 -3.07 -9.04
N LEU A 195 12.49 -4.07 -9.54
CA LEU A 195 11.81 -5.07 -8.72
C LEU A 195 12.66 -6.34 -8.59
N GLU A 196 13.18 -6.85 -9.71
CA GLU A 196 14.00 -8.07 -9.78
C GLU A 196 14.98 -8.00 -10.96
N GLY A 197 16.16 -8.61 -10.83
CA GLY A 197 17.19 -8.68 -11.87
C GLY A 197 18.39 -7.72 -11.69
N ASP A 198 19.30 -7.73 -12.67
CA ASP A 198 20.56 -6.98 -12.59
C ASP A 198 20.35 -5.45 -12.69
N ASP A 199 20.95 -4.70 -11.76
CA ASP A 199 20.86 -3.23 -11.69
C ASP A 199 21.74 -2.56 -12.76
N THR A 200 21.34 -2.71 -14.02
CA THR A 200 21.99 -2.06 -15.16
C THR A 200 21.32 -0.71 -15.47
N GLY A 201 21.24 0.19 -14.48
CA GLY A 201 20.81 1.57 -14.67
C GLY A 201 19.36 1.76 -15.16
N LEU A 202 18.55 2.40 -14.32
CA LEU A 202 17.13 2.64 -14.63
C LEU A 202 16.93 3.55 -15.85
N PRO A 203 16.12 3.13 -16.86
CA PRO A 203 15.76 4.01 -17.95
C PRO A 203 14.88 5.18 -17.44
N PRO A 204 14.88 6.34 -18.12
CA PRO A 204 13.99 7.43 -17.77
C PRO A 204 12.52 7.02 -18.02
N ARG A 205 11.61 7.46 -17.15
CA ARG A 205 10.15 7.27 -17.31
C ARG A 205 9.61 8.13 -18.46
N LYS A 206 9.90 7.74 -19.70
CA LYS A 206 9.49 8.36 -20.96
C LYS A 206 9.08 7.28 -21.97
N GLY A 207 8.49 7.69 -23.10
CA GLY A 207 8.15 6.77 -24.18
C GLY A 207 7.20 5.66 -23.71
N ILE A 208 7.57 4.41 -23.95
CA ILE A 208 6.81 3.22 -23.51
C ILE A 208 6.53 3.23 -22.00
N PHE A 209 7.47 3.67 -21.16
CA PHE A 209 7.31 3.66 -19.70
C PHE A 209 6.36 4.73 -19.16
N SER A 210 6.05 5.78 -19.94
CA SER A 210 5.17 6.88 -19.52
C SER A 210 3.81 6.85 -20.22
N ARG A 211 3.53 5.86 -21.06
CA ARG A 211 2.30 5.81 -21.86
C ARG A 211 1.05 5.63 -20.99
N ALA A 212 -0.03 6.30 -21.39
CA ALA A 212 -1.32 6.21 -20.70
C ALA A 212 -1.99 4.84 -20.91
N ILE A 213 -1.95 4.33 -22.14
CA ILE A 213 -2.51 3.03 -22.53
C ILE A 213 -1.34 2.13 -22.95
N LEU A 214 -1.23 0.99 -22.28
CA LEU A 214 -0.22 -0.03 -22.55
C LEU A 214 -0.92 -1.31 -22.98
N SER A 215 -0.43 -1.89 -24.08
CA SER A 215 -0.82 -3.24 -24.47
C SER A 215 0.11 -4.24 -23.76
N PRO A 216 -0.41 -5.36 -23.21
CA PRO A 216 0.40 -6.43 -22.63
C PRO A 216 1.10 -7.30 -23.69
N ALA A 217 1.58 -6.67 -24.77
CA ALA A 217 2.24 -7.32 -25.89
C ALA A 217 3.73 -6.96 -25.90
N PRO A 218 4.62 -7.93 -26.19
CA PRO A 218 6.05 -7.66 -26.26
C PRO A 218 6.37 -6.71 -27.41
N VAL A 219 7.23 -5.75 -27.13
CA VAL A 219 7.72 -4.76 -28.10
C VAL A 219 9.18 -5.06 -28.38
N ARG A 220 9.52 -5.28 -29.66
CA ARG A 220 10.90 -5.45 -30.08
C ARG A 220 11.64 -4.12 -30.04
N VAL A 221 12.87 -4.14 -29.53
CA VAL A 221 13.77 -2.97 -29.55
C VAL A 221 14.49 -2.94 -30.90
N GLU A 222 13.71 -2.66 -31.95
CA GLU A 222 14.17 -2.54 -33.33
C GLU A 222 13.83 -1.16 -33.90
N GLU A 223 14.57 -0.72 -34.92
CA GLU A 223 14.39 0.60 -35.54
C GLU A 223 12.95 0.83 -36.05
N SER A 224 12.28 -0.25 -36.49
CA SER A 224 10.88 -0.27 -36.91
C SER A 224 9.89 0.13 -35.80
N HIS A 225 10.24 -0.08 -34.53
CA HIS A 225 9.43 0.20 -33.35
C HIS A 225 9.93 1.42 -32.55
N ARG A 226 10.92 2.15 -33.07
CA ARG A 226 11.55 3.29 -32.40
C ARG A 226 10.57 4.35 -31.94
N GLU A 227 9.60 4.71 -32.78
CA GLU A 227 8.55 5.69 -32.44
C GLU A 227 7.67 5.19 -31.28
N PHE A 228 7.41 3.88 -31.21
CA PHE A 228 6.59 3.29 -30.16
C PHE A 228 7.32 3.25 -28.81
N VAL A 229 8.61 2.90 -28.82
CA VAL A 229 9.47 2.84 -27.63
C VAL A 229 9.80 4.27 -27.13
N GLY A 230 9.98 5.20 -28.07
CA GLY A 230 10.37 6.60 -27.85
C GLY A 230 11.88 6.79 -28.02
N ASP A 231 12.28 7.80 -28.80
CA ASP A 231 13.67 7.99 -29.27
C ASP A 231 14.73 7.89 -28.16
N GLN A 232 14.54 8.63 -27.07
CA GLN A 232 15.49 8.67 -25.95
C GLN A 232 15.60 7.33 -25.21
N VAL A 233 14.50 6.57 -25.16
CA VAL A 233 14.45 5.27 -24.47
C VAL A 233 15.01 4.19 -25.38
N PHE A 234 14.73 4.26 -26.68
CA PHE A 234 15.25 3.34 -27.68
C PHE A 234 16.78 3.34 -27.70
N ASP A 235 17.42 4.51 -27.76
CA ASP A 235 18.90 4.61 -27.79
C ASP A 235 19.59 4.02 -26.55
N LEU A 236 18.88 3.99 -25.42
CA LEU A 236 19.34 3.36 -24.18
C LEU A 236 19.11 1.85 -24.19
N LEU A 237 17.91 1.41 -24.59
CA LEU A 237 17.54 0.01 -24.57
C LEU A 237 18.26 -0.81 -25.65
N ALA A 238 18.41 -0.28 -26.86
CA ALA A 238 18.97 -0.99 -28.02
C ALA A 238 20.42 -1.47 -27.84
N ARG A 239 21.11 -0.99 -26.79
CA ARG A 239 22.49 -1.41 -26.46
C ARG A 239 22.54 -2.77 -25.78
N ASP A 240 21.59 -3.03 -24.89
CA ASP A 240 21.65 -4.15 -23.93
C ASP A 240 20.39 -5.02 -23.93
N TRP A 241 19.30 -4.54 -24.54
CA TRP A 241 17.97 -5.15 -24.49
C TRP A 241 17.38 -5.31 -25.89
N GLN A 242 16.69 -6.43 -26.09
CA GLN A 242 16.10 -6.80 -27.38
C GLN A 242 14.58 -6.74 -27.37
N ALA A 243 13.94 -6.90 -26.21
CA ALA A 243 12.49 -6.80 -26.08
C ALA A 243 12.06 -6.16 -24.75
N VAL A 244 10.89 -5.52 -24.77
CA VAL A 244 10.20 -5.01 -23.59
C VAL A 244 8.80 -5.61 -23.54
N LEU A 245 8.45 -6.31 -22.46
CA LEU A 245 7.09 -6.79 -22.21
C LEU A 245 6.42 -5.91 -21.14
N PRO A 246 5.43 -5.08 -21.52
CA PRO A 246 4.63 -4.33 -20.56
C PRO A 246 3.60 -5.25 -19.90
N ILE A 247 3.39 -5.10 -18.60
CA ILE A 247 2.36 -5.81 -17.85
C ILE A 247 1.58 -4.74 -17.06
N PRO A 248 0.50 -4.19 -17.65
CA PRO A 248 -0.32 -3.19 -16.98
C PRO A 248 -1.20 -3.84 -15.91
N GLY A 249 -1.19 -3.28 -14.70
CA GLY A 249 -2.19 -3.50 -13.65
C GLY A 249 -3.20 -2.35 -13.57
N ALA A 250 -4.06 -2.38 -12.55
CA ALA A 250 -5.02 -1.32 -12.28
C ALA A 250 -4.38 -0.12 -11.58
N GLY A 251 -3.45 -0.37 -10.63
CA GLY A 251 -2.72 0.64 -9.86
C GLY A 251 -1.21 0.68 -10.13
N SER A 252 -0.60 -0.46 -10.42
CA SER A 252 0.82 -0.63 -10.71
C SER A 252 1.08 -1.12 -12.14
N ARG A 253 2.29 -0.93 -12.64
CA ARG A 253 2.70 -1.42 -13.96
C ARG A 253 4.07 -2.06 -13.85
N LEU A 254 4.23 -3.23 -14.45
CA LEU A 254 5.50 -3.92 -14.54
C LEU A 254 6.02 -3.87 -15.98
N PHE A 255 7.34 -3.85 -16.14
CA PHE A 255 8.00 -3.96 -17.43
C PHE A 255 9.12 -4.99 -17.33
N CYS A 256 9.05 -6.04 -18.14
CA CYS A 256 10.13 -7.00 -18.26
C CYS A 256 11.02 -6.62 -19.45
N LEU A 257 12.29 -6.35 -19.19
CA LEU A 257 13.31 -6.14 -20.20
C LEU A 257 14.05 -7.44 -20.43
N LEU A 258 14.14 -7.88 -21.69
CA LEU A 258 14.71 -9.18 -22.04
C LEU A 258 15.78 -9.04 -23.12
N SER A 259 16.82 -9.85 -23.00
CA SER A 259 17.87 -10.03 -24.01
C SER A 259 18.22 -11.51 -24.15
N TRP A 260 18.59 -11.92 -25.36
CA TRP A 260 19.03 -13.28 -25.70
C TRP A 260 20.35 -13.25 -26.48
N GLU A 261 21.12 -14.34 -26.42
CA GLU A 261 22.31 -14.52 -27.28
C GLU A 261 21.92 -14.74 -28.74
N LYS A 262 20.79 -15.43 -28.97
CA LYS A 262 20.18 -15.62 -30.29
C LYS A 262 18.75 -15.11 -30.25
N LEU A 263 18.37 -14.33 -31.24
CA LEU A 263 17.04 -13.75 -31.34
C LEU A 263 15.96 -14.86 -31.29
N PRO A 264 14.94 -14.70 -30.43
CA PRO A 264 13.82 -15.64 -30.38
C PRO A 264 12.96 -15.58 -31.65
N ASP A 265 12.27 -16.68 -31.95
CA ASP A 265 11.32 -16.82 -33.07
C ASP A 265 9.96 -16.16 -32.77
N GLU A 266 9.14 -16.03 -33.80
CA GLU A 266 7.78 -15.46 -33.69
C GLU A 266 6.92 -16.22 -32.68
N GLU A 267 7.07 -17.54 -32.57
CA GLU A 267 6.37 -18.36 -31.58
C GLU A 267 6.67 -17.93 -30.14
N ALA A 268 7.93 -17.60 -29.83
CA ALA A 268 8.30 -17.11 -28.51
C ALA A 268 7.73 -15.71 -28.21
N PHE A 269 7.62 -14.84 -29.21
CA PHE A 269 6.94 -13.55 -29.07
C PHE A 269 5.43 -13.69 -28.85
N ASN A 270 4.76 -14.55 -29.61
CA ASN A 270 3.35 -14.86 -29.40
C ASN A 270 3.10 -15.45 -28.00
N PHE A 271 4.04 -16.27 -27.53
CA PHE A 271 3.98 -16.83 -26.19
C PHE A 271 4.19 -15.76 -25.09
N MET A 272 5.15 -14.84 -25.26
CA MET A 272 5.33 -13.69 -24.38
C MET A 272 4.07 -12.82 -24.28
N GLU A 273 3.37 -12.61 -25.39
CA GLU A 273 2.10 -11.88 -25.40
C GLU A 273 1.03 -12.60 -24.57
N LEU A 274 0.91 -13.92 -24.69
CA LEU A 274 -0.02 -14.69 -23.88
C LEU A 274 0.32 -14.55 -22.38
N LEU A 275 1.60 -14.66 -22.03
CA LEU A 275 2.08 -14.54 -20.66
C LEU A 275 1.83 -13.14 -20.10
N GLY A 276 2.14 -12.09 -20.87
CA GLY A 276 1.85 -10.70 -20.51
C GLY A 276 0.36 -10.45 -20.26
N ASN A 277 -0.51 -10.99 -21.11
CA ASN A 277 -1.96 -10.89 -20.95
C ASN A 277 -2.46 -11.56 -19.66
N VAL A 278 -1.95 -12.75 -19.34
CA VAL A 278 -2.34 -13.46 -18.12
C VAL A 278 -1.79 -12.77 -16.88
N ALA A 279 -0.52 -12.38 -16.89
CA ALA A 279 0.12 -11.65 -15.79
C ALA A 279 -0.58 -10.31 -15.52
N SER A 280 -0.99 -9.58 -16.56
CA SER A 280 -1.72 -8.31 -16.43
C SER A 280 -3.06 -8.50 -15.73
N LYS A 281 -3.81 -9.54 -16.08
CA LYS A 281 -5.09 -9.87 -15.42
C LYS A 281 -4.88 -10.29 -13.97
N ALA A 282 -3.86 -11.09 -13.70
CA ALA A 282 -3.54 -11.55 -12.36
C ALA A 282 -3.14 -10.39 -11.44
N LEU A 283 -2.26 -9.51 -11.92
CA LEU A 283 -1.87 -8.30 -11.21
C LEU A 283 -3.09 -7.42 -10.88
N SER A 284 -3.97 -7.21 -11.86
CA SER A 284 -5.21 -6.44 -11.64
C SER A 284 -6.16 -7.10 -10.64
N LEU A 285 -6.28 -8.43 -10.66
CA LEU A 285 -7.10 -9.18 -9.71
C LEU A 285 -6.52 -9.15 -8.29
N ALA A 286 -5.20 -9.23 -8.14
CA ALA A 286 -4.52 -9.12 -6.86
C ALA A 286 -4.78 -7.76 -6.21
N GLU A 287 -4.60 -6.68 -6.98
CA GLU A 287 -4.89 -5.31 -6.52
C GLU A 287 -6.36 -5.11 -6.13
N LEU A 288 -7.30 -5.63 -6.93
CA LEU A 288 -8.73 -5.57 -6.61
C LEU A 288 -9.10 -6.36 -5.35
N ASN A 289 -8.46 -7.51 -5.11
CA ASN A 289 -8.67 -8.28 -3.88
C ASN A 289 -8.13 -7.53 -2.66
N GLU A 290 -6.95 -6.92 -2.78
CA GLU A 290 -6.36 -6.11 -1.71
C GLU A 290 -7.25 -4.89 -1.38
N GLU A 291 -7.74 -4.18 -2.40
CA GLU A 291 -8.69 -3.07 -2.23
C GLU A 291 -10.01 -3.54 -1.59
N ARG A 292 -10.54 -4.69 -2.02
CA ARG A 292 -11.76 -5.28 -1.43
C ARG A 292 -11.54 -5.64 0.04
N ASP A 293 -10.42 -6.28 0.37
CA ASP A 293 -10.13 -6.73 1.72
C ASP A 293 -9.93 -5.53 2.66
N ASN A 294 -9.29 -4.47 2.17
CA ASN A 294 -9.20 -3.18 2.87
C ASN A 294 -10.59 -2.56 3.11
N HIS A 295 -11.44 -2.49 2.07
CA HIS A 295 -12.82 -2.00 2.23
C HIS A 295 -13.66 -2.86 3.18
N ILE A 296 -13.52 -4.19 3.15
CA ILE A 296 -14.20 -5.10 4.08
C ILE A 296 -13.71 -4.84 5.51
N ALA A 297 -12.41 -4.64 5.72
CA ALA A 297 -11.86 -4.33 7.04
C ALA A 297 -12.41 -2.99 7.58
N GLU A 298 -12.47 -1.96 6.72
CA GLU A 298 -13.05 -0.66 7.07
C GLU A 298 -14.55 -0.75 7.40
N LEU A 299 -15.34 -1.44 6.57
CA LEU A 299 -16.77 -1.66 6.80
C LEU A 299 -17.03 -2.49 8.06
N SER A 300 -16.21 -3.52 8.31
CA SER A 300 -16.30 -4.35 9.53
C SER A 300 -16.03 -3.51 10.78
N ARG A 301 -15.00 -2.66 10.73
CA ARG A 301 -14.68 -1.71 11.81
C ARG A 301 -15.83 -0.73 12.04
N GLY A 302 -16.37 -0.12 10.99
CA GLY A 302 -17.51 0.80 11.10
C GLY A 302 -18.76 0.13 11.69
N THR A 303 -19.05 -1.10 11.28
CA THR A 303 -20.20 -1.88 11.79
C THR A 303 -20.03 -2.24 13.27
N PHE A 304 -18.82 -2.61 13.70
CA PHE A 304 -18.51 -2.85 15.10
C PHE A 304 -18.73 -1.58 15.94
N MET A 305 -18.25 -0.42 15.47
CA MET A 305 -18.41 0.86 16.17
C MET A 305 -19.88 1.26 16.34
N LEU A 306 -20.70 1.11 15.29
CA LEU A 306 -22.13 1.43 15.35
C LEU A 306 -22.88 0.50 16.31
N ARG A 307 -22.56 -0.80 16.33
CA ARG A 307 -23.16 -1.74 17.29
C ARG A 307 -22.79 -1.41 18.73
N ALA A 308 -21.53 -1.06 18.99
CA ALA A 308 -21.07 -0.65 20.31
C ALA A 308 -21.78 0.62 20.79
N LEU A 309 -21.88 1.65 19.93
CA LEU A 309 -22.63 2.87 20.23
C LEU A 309 -24.11 2.59 20.50
N HIS A 310 -24.75 1.75 19.68
CA HIS A 310 -26.14 1.39 19.85
C HIS A 310 -26.39 0.65 21.16
N GLY A 311 -25.54 -0.34 21.50
CA GLY A 311 -25.62 -1.06 22.78
C GLY A 311 -25.45 -0.12 23.97
N ALA A 312 -24.44 0.75 23.94
CA ALA A 312 -24.22 1.75 24.98
C ALA A 312 -25.41 2.72 25.13
N ALA A 313 -25.96 3.18 24.02
CA ALA A 313 -27.13 4.06 24.01
C ALA A 313 -28.35 3.41 24.67
N LEU A 314 -28.62 2.13 24.36
CA LEU A 314 -29.69 1.38 25.00
C LEU A 314 -29.46 1.26 26.51
N THR A 315 -28.25 0.86 26.92
CA THR A 315 -27.90 0.74 28.34
C THR A 315 -28.10 2.06 29.09
N PHE A 316 -27.73 3.20 28.50
CA PHE A 316 -27.97 4.51 29.11
C PHE A 316 -29.46 4.83 29.24
N MET A 317 -30.27 4.53 28.22
CA MET A 317 -31.69 4.85 28.19
C MET A 317 -32.55 3.95 29.09
N GLU A 318 -32.03 2.76 29.44
CA GLU A 318 -32.64 1.81 30.38
C GLU A 318 -32.46 2.20 31.86
N GLN A 319 -31.52 3.10 32.18
CA GLN A 319 -31.32 3.52 33.57
C GLN A 319 -32.31 4.62 33.96
N ASP A 320 -33.09 4.37 35.01
CA ASP A 320 -34.01 5.37 35.59
C ASP A 320 -33.32 6.23 36.66
N SER A 321 -32.35 5.65 37.36
CA SER A 321 -31.50 6.33 38.36
C SER A 321 -30.35 7.10 37.72
N LYS A 322 -30.20 8.38 38.10
CA LYS A 322 -29.05 9.20 37.70
C LYS A 322 -27.72 8.68 38.30
N GLU A 323 -27.75 8.08 39.48
CA GLU A 323 -26.54 7.51 40.09
C GLU A 323 -26.05 6.28 39.34
N GLU A 324 -26.97 5.36 39.02
CA GLU A 324 -26.63 4.16 38.24
C GLU A 324 -26.19 4.54 36.83
N LEU A 325 -26.87 5.52 36.21
CA LEU A 325 -26.48 6.05 34.90
C LEU A 325 -25.06 6.61 34.91
N LEU A 326 -24.66 7.41 35.90
CA LEU A 326 -23.30 7.96 35.99
C LEU A 326 -22.23 6.87 36.12
N LEU A 327 -22.50 5.79 36.86
CA LEU A 327 -21.58 4.64 36.94
C LEU A 327 -21.49 3.91 35.59
N ARG A 328 -22.62 3.70 34.92
CA ARG A 328 -22.66 3.07 33.59
C ARG A 328 -21.95 3.92 32.54
N ILE A 329 -22.10 5.23 32.58
CA ILE A 329 -21.36 6.16 31.72
C ILE A 329 -19.86 5.99 31.97
N LEU A 330 -19.41 6.03 33.22
CA LEU A 330 -17.99 5.83 33.55
C LEU A 330 -17.46 4.49 33.03
N ASP A 331 -18.19 3.40 33.25
CA ASP A 331 -17.76 2.07 32.80
C ASP A 331 -17.67 1.95 31.29
N ILE A 332 -18.71 2.36 30.58
CA ILE A 332 -18.78 2.27 29.12
C ILE A 332 -17.70 3.17 28.49
N PHE A 333 -17.48 4.39 29.00
CA PHE A 333 -16.41 5.25 28.50
C PHE A 333 -15.04 4.64 28.71
N SER A 334 -14.79 4.03 29.87
CA SER A 334 -13.51 3.40 30.19
C SER A 334 -13.22 2.20 29.28
N GLU A 335 -14.24 1.38 29.01
CA GLU A 335 -14.13 0.20 28.17
C GLU A 335 -14.03 0.54 26.69
N MET A 336 -14.84 1.49 26.21
CA MET A 336 -14.79 1.94 24.82
C MET A 336 -13.51 2.72 24.51
N ALA A 337 -12.95 3.44 25.49
CA ALA A 337 -11.66 4.10 25.33
C ALA A 337 -10.46 3.18 25.62
N GLN A 338 -10.67 1.99 26.21
CA GLN A 338 -9.60 1.14 26.75
C GLN A 338 -8.64 1.93 27.66
N ALA A 339 -9.19 2.83 28.47
CA ALA A 339 -8.45 3.72 29.34
C ALA A 339 -8.22 3.04 30.71
N PRO A 340 -6.96 2.93 31.19
CA PRO A 340 -6.66 2.33 32.49
C PRO A 340 -7.18 3.17 33.67
N GLU A 341 -7.23 4.50 33.50
CA GLU A 341 -7.80 5.42 34.49
C GLU A 341 -8.89 6.30 33.86
N SER A 342 -9.97 6.50 34.60
CA SER A 342 -11.03 7.43 34.24
C SER A 342 -11.77 7.90 35.48
N PHE A 343 -12.48 9.02 35.37
CA PHE A 343 -13.39 9.46 36.42
C PHE A 343 -14.54 10.29 35.86
N ILE A 344 -15.59 10.40 36.66
CA ILE A 344 -16.78 11.19 36.33
C ILE A 344 -17.09 12.19 37.43
N VAL A 345 -17.30 13.44 37.00
CA VAL A 345 -17.75 14.55 37.84
C VAL A 345 -19.17 14.90 37.43
N ALA A 346 -20.05 15.11 38.39
CA ALA A 346 -21.45 15.43 38.13
C ALA A 346 -21.93 16.59 39.01
N TRP A 347 -22.85 17.40 38.48
CA TRP A 347 -23.57 18.39 39.25
C TRP A 347 -24.65 17.72 40.12
N GLN A 348 -24.61 17.93 41.43
CA GLN A 348 -25.61 17.41 42.34
C GLN A 348 -26.36 18.56 43.03
N PRO A 349 -27.68 18.73 42.79
CA PRO A 349 -28.46 19.82 43.39
C PRO A 349 -28.45 19.83 44.93
N SER A 350 -28.52 18.67 45.58
CA SER A 350 -28.46 18.56 47.04
C SER A 350 -27.09 18.97 47.61
N ALA A 351 -26.03 18.90 46.79
CA ALA A 351 -24.68 19.32 47.15
C ALA A 351 -24.42 20.81 46.89
N GLY A 352 -25.29 21.48 46.15
CA GLY A 352 -25.06 22.84 45.65
C GLY A 352 -23.75 22.97 44.87
N GLY A 353 -23.30 21.91 44.19
CA GLY A 353 -21.94 21.84 43.65
C GLY A 353 -21.68 20.67 42.69
N TYR A 354 -20.54 20.73 42.02
CA TYR A 354 -19.96 19.61 41.29
C TYR A 354 -19.27 18.65 42.25
N ILE A 355 -19.47 17.36 42.01
CA ILE A 355 -18.98 16.29 42.87
C ILE A 355 -18.14 15.33 42.04
N HIS A 356 -16.98 14.94 42.57
CA HIS A 356 -16.23 13.81 42.05
C HIS A 356 -16.99 12.55 42.46
N PHE A 357 -17.82 12.06 41.54
CA PHE A 357 -18.81 11.03 41.83
C PHE A 357 -18.13 9.66 41.95
N ALA A 358 -17.39 9.25 40.92
CA ALA A 358 -16.69 7.98 40.90
C ALA A 358 -15.42 8.05 40.03
N SER A 359 -14.45 7.20 40.37
CA SER A 359 -13.23 6.98 39.60
C SER A 359 -13.06 5.49 39.30
N ARG A 360 -12.59 5.14 38.11
CA ARG A 360 -12.19 3.79 37.75
C ARG A 360 -10.69 3.73 37.56
N LYS A 361 -10.04 2.79 38.25
CA LYS A 361 -8.61 2.48 38.11
C LYS A 361 -8.44 0.97 38.01
N ASP A 362 -7.74 0.51 36.98
CA ASP A 362 -7.44 -0.91 36.75
C ASP A 362 -8.69 -1.82 36.82
N GLY A 363 -9.81 -1.36 36.27
CA GLY A 363 -11.07 -2.11 36.22
C GLY A 363 -11.89 -2.11 37.52
N ARG A 364 -11.47 -1.40 38.57
CA ARG A 364 -12.25 -1.22 39.80
C ARG A 364 -12.88 0.16 39.85
N VAL A 365 -14.18 0.21 40.09
CA VAL A 365 -14.94 1.45 40.27
C VAL A 365 -15.00 1.81 41.76
N GLU A 366 -14.49 2.98 42.10
CA GLU A 366 -14.54 3.55 43.44
C GLU A 366 -15.49 4.75 43.46
N LYS A 367 -16.59 4.66 44.22
CA LYS A 367 -17.46 5.80 44.50
C LYS A 367 -16.77 6.71 45.52
N ARG A 368 -16.49 7.96 45.16
CA ARG A 368 -15.80 8.91 46.03
C ARG A 368 -16.76 9.85 46.76
N GLY A 369 -17.78 10.38 46.07
CA GLY A 369 -18.73 11.34 46.65
C GLY A 369 -18.11 12.66 47.13
N ALA A 370 -16.84 12.92 46.77
CA ALA A 370 -16.06 14.06 47.24
C ALA A 370 -16.47 15.33 46.50
N PHE A 371 -16.47 16.47 47.20
CA PHE A 371 -16.74 17.76 46.57
C PHE A 371 -15.62 18.14 45.60
N ALA A 372 -16.00 18.55 44.38
CA ALA A 372 -15.07 18.90 43.31
C ALA A 372 -15.10 20.40 42.95
N GLY A 373 -16.20 21.12 43.25
CA GLY A 373 -16.22 22.57 43.10
C GLY A 373 -17.60 23.22 43.29
N PHE A 374 -17.59 24.52 43.57
CA PHE A 374 -18.79 25.35 43.78
C PHE A 374 -19.01 26.32 42.60
N PRO A 375 -20.24 26.42 42.08
CA PRO A 375 -20.98 27.69 42.23
C PRO A 375 -22.36 27.49 42.86
N LEU A 376 -23.06 28.58 43.18
CA LEU A 376 -24.50 28.58 43.55
C LEU A 376 -25.45 28.14 42.40
N GLY A 377 -24.92 27.70 41.24
CA GLY A 377 -25.67 27.36 40.02
C GLY A 377 -24.95 26.38 39.10
N ILE A 378 -25.61 25.92 38.03
CA ILE A 378 -24.99 25.04 37.02
C ILE A 378 -24.23 25.89 35.99
N LEU A 379 -23.04 25.47 35.56
CA LEU A 379 -22.30 26.17 34.50
C LEU A 379 -23.11 26.20 33.21
N GLU A 380 -23.26 27.39 32.63
CA GLU A 380 -23.97 27.60 31.36
C GLU A 380 -23.00 28.00 30.25
N GLY A 381 -23.11 27.37 29.07
CA GLY A 381 -22.29 27.70 27.90
C GLY A 381 -22.17 26.57 26.87
N ASP A 382 -21.42 26.81 25.80
CA ASP A 382 -21.05 25.81 24.79
C ASP A 382 -19.58 25.39 25.00
N LEU A 383 -19.33 24.24 25.62
CA LEU A 383 -18.00 23.58 25.60
C LEU A 383 -17.85 22.81 24.30
N PRO A 384 -16.62 22.64 23.79
CA PRO A 384 -16.34 21.72 22.70
C PRO A 384 -16.73 20.27 23.05
N GLU A 385 -17.03 19.46 22.03
CA GLU A 385 -17.45 18.06 22.17
C GLU A 385 -16.45 17.18 22.96
N SER A 386 -15.18 17.57 22.93
CA SER A 386 -14.14 17.06 23.81
C SER A 386 -13.07 18.14 23.95
N CYS A 387 -12.34 18.14 25.06
CA CYS A 387 -11.22 19.06 25.28
C CYS A 387 -10.06 18.36 25.99
N SER A 388 -8.88 18.94 25.83
CA SER A 388 -7.71 18.57 26.64
C SER A 388 -7.88 19.06 28.08
N PRO A 389 -7.16 18.45 29.05
CA PRO A 389 -7.17 18.94 30.44
C PRO A 389 -6.75 20.40 30.58
N ALA A 390 -5.82 20.89 29.74
CA ALA A 390 -5.39 22.28 29.76
C ALA A 390 -6.50 23.24 29.33
N GLU A 391 -7.22 22.90 28.26
CA GLU A 391 -8.37 23.67 27.78
C GLU A 391 -9.52 23.65 28.80
N ALA A 392 -9.83 22.48 29.37
CA ALA A 392 -10.85 22.36 30.40
C ALA A 392 -10.56 23.23 31.62
N ARG A 393 -9.30 23.25 32.10
CA ARG A 393 -8.86 24.11 33.21
C ARG A 393 -9.12 25.58 32.94
N GLU A 394 -8.80 26.03 31.73
CA GLU A 394 -9.03 27.42 31.34
C GLU A 394 -10.53 27.75 31.27
N ILE A 395 -11.34 26.81 30.77
CA ILE A 395 -12.78 27.02 30.66
C ILE A 395 -13.44 27.04 32.05
N PHE A 396 -13.07 26.14 32.95
CA PHE A 396 -13.58 26.13 34.32
C PHE A 396 -13.23 27.41 35.10
N ARG A 397 -12.01 27.96 34.92
CA ARG A 397 -11.62 29.25 35.50
C ARG A 397 -12.48 30.39 34.98
N ARG A 398 -12.67 30.47 33.65
CA ARG A 398 -13.50 31.52 33.02
C ARG A 398 -14.97 31.41 33.41
N ALA A 399 -15.46 30.20 33.63
CA ALA A 399 -16.83 29.91 34.01
C ALA A 399 -17.10 30.15 35.51
N GLY A 400 -16.10 30.58 36.30
CA GLY A 400 -16.28 30.92 37.71
C GLY A 400 -16.21 29.74 38.68
N VAL A 401 -15.65 28.59 38.25
CA VAL A 401 -15.46 27.39 39.09
C VAL A 401 -13.98 26.99 39.10
N PRO A 402 -13.12 27.76 39.78
CA PRO A 402 -11.68 27.49 39.81
C PRO A 402 -11.35 26.14 40.44
N ASP A 403 -12.16 25.65 41.38
CA ASP A 403 -11.95 24.36 42.06
C ASP A 403 -11.90 23.17 41.08
N LEU A 404 -12.72 23.20 40.02
CA LEU A 404 -12.70 22.17 38.98
C LEU A 404 -11.41 22.23 38.15
N ALA A 405 -10.81 23.40 37.99
CA ALA A 405 -9.52 23.55 37.31
C ALA A 405 -8.34 23.03 38.16
N GLU A 406 -8.51 22.96 39.48
CA GLU A 406 -7.47 22.55 40.44
C GLU A 406 -7.57 21.06 40.84
N LEU A 407 -8.48 20.29 40.22
CA LEU A 407 -8.57 18.85 40.42
C LEU A 407 -7.24 18.17 40.06
N LYS A 408 -6.56 17.59 41.07
CA LYS A 408 -5.29 16.85 40.91
C LYS A 408 -5.42 15.68 39.95
N ASP A 409 -6.57 15.01 39.94
CA ASP A 409 -6.82 13.85 39.08
C ASP A 409 -6.83 14.20 37.58
N LEU A 410 -6.99 15.49 37.20
CA LEU A 410 -6.93 15.93 35.80
C LEU A 410 -5.53 15.83 35.18
N GLU A 411 -4.47 15.79 35.99
CA GLU A 411 -3.08 15.79 35.50
C GLU A 411 -2.71 14.51 34.75
N ASN A 412 -3.38 13.41 35.09
CA ASN A 412 -3.12 12.09 34.51
C ASN A 412 -4.07 11.76 33.34
N MET A 413 -4.95 12.69 32.98
CA MET A 413 -5.97 12.48 31.94
C MET A 413 -5.47 12.96 30.58
N ASP A 414 -6.01 12.37 29.51
CA ASP A 414 -5.71 12.75 28.13
C ASP A 414 -6.82 13.62 27.54
N ARG A 415 -8.08 13.22 27.78
CA ARG A 415 -9.26 13.90 27.23
C ARG A 415 -10.41 13.97 28.23
N ILE A 416 -11.21 15.02 28.07
CA ILE A 416 -12.41 15.28 28.85
C ILE A 416 -13.60 15.41 27.90
N TYR A 417 -14.68 14.73 28.25
CA TYR A 417 -15.94 14.70 27.54
C TYR A 417 -17.02 15.34 28.41
N PRO A 418 -17.46 16.58 28.10
CA PRO A 418 -18.51 17.25 28.85
C PRO A 418 -19.88 16.59 28.59
N LEU A 419 -20.72 16.57 29.63
CA LEU A 419 -22.06 16.02 29.63
C LEU A 419 -23.06 17.16 29.86
N TRP A 420 -23.89 17.43 28.86
CA TRP A 420 -24.69 18.65 28.75
C TRP A 420 -26.20 18.40 28.87
N ASP A 421 -26.88 19.10 29.78
CA ASP A 421 -28.34 19.20 29.78
C ASP A 421 -28.77 20.52 29.15
N GLY A 422 -28.96 20.51 27.82
CA GLY A 422 -29.14 21.75 27.06
C GLY A 422 -27.88 22.59 27.08
N GLN A 423 -27.96 23.81 27.62
CA GLN A 423 -26.80 24.70 27.79
C GLN A 423 -26.13 24.55 29.17
N LYS A 424 -26.58 23.61 30.02
CA LYS A 424 -26.13 23.44 31.40
C LYS A 424 -25.20 22.25 31.56
N LEU A 425 -24.01 22.42 32.13
CA LEU A 425 -23.04 21.34 32.30
C LEU A 425 -23.48 20.44 33.44
N ALA A 426 -24.10 19.31 33.10
CA ALA A 426 -24.56 18.31 34.06
C ALA A 426 -23.38 17.53 34.67
N GLY A 427 -22.24 17.47 33.98
CA GLY A 427 -21.04 16.80 34.45
C GLY A 427 -19.98 16.67 33.35
N PHE A 428 -18.93 15.92 33.60
CA PHE A 428 -17.98 15.51 32.59
C PHE A 428 -17.31 14.18 32.96
N THR A 429 -16.90 13.43 31.94
CA THR A 429 -16.07 12.23 32.09
C THR A 429 -14.66 12.53 31.60
N ALA A 430 -13.66 12.21 32.40
CA ALA A 430 -12.26 12.31 32.00
C ALA A 430 -11.66 10.91 31.83
N ILE A 431 -10.87 10.73 30.78
CA ILE A 431 -10.20 9.46 30.45
C ILE A 431 -8.70 9.66 30.28
N SER A 432 -7.90 8.70 30.73
CA SER A 432 -6.46 8.64 30.47
C SER A 432 -6.15 8.18 29.05
N LYS A 433 -4.87 8.22 28.66
CA LYS A 433 -4.43 7.66 27.38
C LYS A 433 -4.77 6.16 27.30
N PRO A 434 -5.22 5.67 26.13
CA PRO A 434 -5.39 4.24 25.91
C PRO A 434 -4.05 3.51 26.01
N LEU A 435 -4.08 2.22 26.37
CA LEU A 435 -2.89 1.37 26.26
C LEU A 435 -2.44 1.31 24.79
N SER A 436 -1.13 1.21 24.57
CA SER A 436 -0.58 1.23 23.21
C SER A 436 -1.11 0.05 22.39
N GLY A 437 -1.71 0.34 21.24
CA GLY A 437 -2.28 -0.67 20.33
C GLY A 437 -3.69 -1.15 20.69
N THR A 438 -4.35 -0.60 21.73
CA THR A 438 -5.69 -1.04 22.15
C THR A 438 -6.79 -0.02 21.90
N SER A 439 -6.50 1.13 21.27
CA SER A 439 -7.54 2.14 20.99
C SER A 439 -8.59 1.58 20.02
N THR A 440 -9.78 1.24 20.53
CA THR A 440 -10.86 0.67 19.74
C THR A 440 -11.78 1.73 19.13
N MET A 441 -11.84 2.93 19.72
CA MET A 441 -12.71 4.03 19.31
C MET A 441 -11.91 5.33 19.10
N ASP A 442 -12.32 6.11 18.10
CA ASP A 442 -11.76 7.44 17.85
C ASP A 442 -12.46 8.52 18.70
N GLY A 443 -11.83 9.69 18.79
CA GLY A 443 -12.32 10.78 19.64
C GLY A 443 -13.72 11.30 19.26
N GLN A 444 -14.08 11.22 17.97
CA GLN A 444 -15.41 11.62 17.50
C GLN A 444 -16.50 10.66 17.98
N THR A 445 -16.24 9.35 17.96
CA THR A 445 -17.19 8.34 18.44
C THR A 445 -17.46 8.48 19.93
N LEU A 446 -16.42 8.73 20.74
CA LEU A 446 -16.59 9.03 22.16
C LEU A 446 -17.34 10.36 22.40
N GLY A 447 -17.20 11.34 21.51
CA GLY A 447 -18.00 12.57 21.53
C GLY A 447 -19.50 12.32 21.23
N ILE A 448 -19.81 11.42 20.29
CA ILE A 448 -21.19 10.97 20.06
C ILE A 448 -21.75 10.29 21.31
N LEU A 449 -20.97 9.38 21.92
CA LEU A 449 -21.35 8.71 23.17
C LEU A 449 -21.64 9.71 24.30
N ALA A 450 -20.85 10.78 24.42
CA ALA A 450 -21.06 11.84 25.42
C ALA A 450 -22.39 12.57 25.22
N ARG A 451 -22.77 12.84 23.96
CA ARG A 451 -24.09 13.40 23.63
C ARG A 451 -25.23 12.45 23.96
N THR A 452 -25.07 11.16 23.69
CA THR A 452 -26.08 10.17 24.06
C THR A 452 -26.25 10.07 25.57
N ALA A 453 -25.15 10.03 26.32
CA ALA A 453 -25.15 10.06 27.78
C ALA A 453 -25.82 11.34 28.33
N SER A 454 -25.55 12.48 27.69
CA SER A 454 -26.16 13.78 28.02
C SER A 454 -27.69 13.76 27.89
N VAL A 455 -28.22 13.16 26.82
CA VAL A 455 -29.67 12.98 26.62
C VAL A 455 -30.27 12.06 27.69
N ALA A 456 -29.60 10.96 28.03
CA ALA A 456 -30.06 10.06 29.09
C ALA A 456 -30.08 10.74 30.47
N LEU A 457 -29.07 11.55 30.78
CA LEU A 457 -28.97 12.29 32.05
C LEU A 457 -30.13 13.26 32.26
N LYS A 458 -30.68 13.83 31.18
CA LYS A 458 -31.86 14.70 31.23
C LYS A 458 -33.14 13.97 31.66
N LYS A 459 -33.28 12.70 31.27
CA LYS A 459 -34.46 11.87 31.58
C LYS A 459 -34.40 11.29 33.01
N SER A 460 -33.20 10.96 33.48
CA SER A 460 -32.98 10.35 34.79
C SER A 460 -33.16 11.33 35.96
N GLN A 461 -33.66 10.83 37.09
CA GLN A 461 -33.78 11.58 38.34
C GLN A 461 -32.79 11.06 39.39
N TRP A 462 -32.46 11.89 40.38
CA TRP A 462 -31.70 11.42 41.54
C TRP A 462 -32.65 10.60 42.43
N ASP A 463 -32.21 9.41 42.87
CA ASP A 463 -33.06 8.44 43.61
C ASP A 463 -33.54 8.95 44.98
N ALA A 464 -32.90 9.97 45.55
CA ALA A 464 -33.33 10.64 46.78
C ALA A 464 -32.78 12.08 46.85
N PRO A 465 -33.40 12.98 47.65
CA PRO A 465 -32.82 14.29 47.99
C PRO A 465 -31.60 14.20 48.94
N HIS A 466 -31.12 12.99 49.25
CA HIS A 466 -29.96 12.78 50.09
C HIS A 466 -28.66 13.01 49.29
N LEU A 467 -27.68 13.62 49.95
CA LEU A 467 -26.33 13.76 49.44
C LEU A 467 -25.75 12.36 49.16
N ALA A 468 -25.12 12.20 47.99
CA ALA A 468 -24.52 10.92 47.62
C ALA A 468 -23.51 10.48 48.71
N ALA A 469 -23.50 9.18 49.00
CA ALA A 469 -22.90 8.61 50.20
C ALA A 469 -21.42 8.99 50.41
N GLY A 470 -21.11 9.38 51.66
CA GLY A 470 -19.76 9.68 52.15
C GLY A 470 -19.44 11.16 52.23
N ARG A 471 -19.89 11.88 53.28
CA ARG A 471 -19.49 13.28 53.49
C ARG A 471 -19.24 13.63 54.96
N ARG A 472 -18.02 14.13 55.19
CA ARG A 472 -17.80 15.35 55.97
C ARG A 472 -18.18 16.52 55.05
N LEU A 473 -19.12 17.35 55.49
CA LEU A 473 -19.39 18.65 54.89
C LEU A 473 -18.62 19.67 55.74
N ASP A 474 -17.54 20.25 55.21
CA ASP A 474 -16.71 21.17 55.97
C ASP A 474 -17.33 22.57 55.94
N LEU A 475 -18.22 22.82 56.91
CA LEU A 475 -18.89 24.11 57.08
C LEU A 475 -17.89 25.26 57.34
N CYS A 476 -16.70 24.96 57.88
CA CYS A 476 -15.67 25.97 58.11
C CYS A 476 -15.06 26.43 56.78
N ALA A 477 -14.74 25.49 55.88
CA ALA A 477 -14.23 25.81 54.56
C ALA A 477 -15.23 26.64 53.72
N ILE A 478 -16.53 26.35 53.85
CA ILE A 478 -17.60 27.13 53.19
C ILE A 478 -17.64 28.56 53.75
N ALA A 479 -17.61 28.70 55.09
CA ALA A 479 -17.63 30.00 55.74
C ALA A 479 -16.40 30.87 55.39
N GLU A 480 -15.20 30.30 55.40
CA GLU A 480 -13.97 31.02 55.06
C GLU A 480 -13.97 31.52 53.61
N ARG A 481 -14.56 30.74 52.69
CA ARG A 481 -14.66 31.10 51.28
C ARG A 481 -15.66 32.22 51.02
N GLU A 482 -16.86 32.15 51.61
CA GLU A 482 -17.85 33.23 51.50
C GLU A 482 -17.27 34.53 52.05
N ALA A 483 -16.55 34.46 53.18
CA ALA A 483 -15.80 35.59 53.71
C ALA A 483 -14.72 36.09 52.75
N ALA A 484 -14.01 35.22 52.03
CA ALA A 484 -13.04 35.63 51.00
C ALA A 484 -13.72 36.31 49.79
N GLY A 485 -14.87 35.82 49.34
CA GLY A 485 -15.67 36.41 48.26
C GLY A 485 -16.13 37.83 48.59
N ALA A 486 -16.73 38.02 49.77
CA ALA A 486 -17.15 39.34 50.24
C ALA A 486 -15.97 40.33 50.34
N ARG A 487 -14.79 39.86 50.76
CA ARG A 487 -13.57 40.68 50.79
C ARG A 487 -13.07 41.05 49.40
N TYR A 488 -13.15 40.13 48.45
CA TYR A 488 -12.78 40.38 47.06
C TYR A 488 -13.70 41.42 46.41
N GLU A 489 -15.01 41.34 46.62
CA GLU A 489 -15.96 42.34 46.13
C GLU A 489 -15.63 43.74 46.64
N ILE A 490 -15.37 43.88 47.95
CA ILE A 490 -14.99 45.16 48.55
C ILE A 490 -13.69 45.69 47.92
N LYS A 491 -12.68 44.84 47.70
CA LYS A 491 -11.43 45.23 47.03
C LYS A 491 -11.65 45.62 45.56
N ALA A 492 -12.53 44.92 44.84
CA ALA A 492 -12.86 45.23 43.45
C ALA A 492 -13.61 46.56 43.31
N GLU A 493 -14.41 46.93 44.32
CA GLU A 493 -15.07 48.25 44.43
C GLU A 493 -14.11 49.37 44.90
N GLY A 494 -12.84 49.05 45.16
CA GLY A 494 -11.79 49.99 45.58
C GLY A 494 -11.72 50.24 47.10
N GLY A 495 -12.50 49.49 47.87
CA GLY A 495 -12.53 49.54 49.33
C GLY A 495 -11.48 48.66 50.00
N SER A 496 -11.27 48.88 51.30
CA SER A 496 -10.39 48.04 52.13
C SER A 496 -11.23 47.18 53.07
N PRO A 497 -11.26 45.85 52.91
CA PRO A 497 -12.12 44.99 53.71
C PRO A 497 -11.59 44.78 55.14
N VAL A 498 -12.51 44.60 56.08
CA VAL A 498 -12.24 44.26 57.47
C VAL A 498 -13.15 43.11 57.88
N THR A 499 -12.58 42.11 58.54
CA THR A 499 -13.32 40.97 59.09
C THR A 499 -13.43 41.12 60.60
N PHE A 500 -14.65 41.16 61.12
CA PHE A 500 -14.94 41.16 62.55
C PHE A 500 -15.32 39.75 62.99
N ARG A 501 -14.61 39.19 63.96
CA ARG A 501 -14.94 37.91 64.59
C ARG A 501 -15.44 38.14 66.02
N GLY A 502 -16.63 37.67 66.32
CA GLY A 502 -17.30 37.78 67.61
C GLY A 502 -17.72 36.43 68.18
N PRO A 503 -18.16 36.41 69.45
CA PRO A 503 -18.56 35.17 70.12
C PRO A 503 -19.83 34.56 69.52
N ALA A 504 -20.01 33.25 69.70
CA ALA A 504 -21.12 32.47 69.12
C ALA A 504 -22.51 33.00 69.53
N ASP A 505 -22.61 33.57 70.74
CA ASP A 505 -23.87 34.05 71.33
C ASP A 505 -24.11 35.56 71.12
N ALA A 506 -23.25 36.26 70.38
CA ALA A 506 -23.44 37.68 70.10
C ALA A 506 -24.63 37.88 69.14
N GLY A 507 -25.77 38.30 69.70
CA GLY A 507 -26.90 38.76 68.89
C GLY A 507 -26.48 39.92 68.00
N ILE A 508 -26.50 39.72 66.68
CA ILE A 508 -26.18 40.77 65.72
C ILE A 508 -27.39 41.69 65.60
N THR A 509 -27.15 42.98 65.78
CA THR A 509 -28.15 44.04 65.60
C THR A 509 -28.41 44.30 64.12
N SER A 510 -29.60 44.81 63.80
CA SER A 510 -29.94 45.16 62.41
C SER A 510 -29.02 46.23 61.81
N GLU A 511 -28.41 47.09 62.65
CA GLU A 511 -27.40 48.05 62.19
C GLU A 511 -26.08 47.39 61.83
N GLN A 512 -25.63 46.39 62.61
CA GLN A 512 -24.45 45.59 62.28
C GLN A 512 -24.65 44.77 60.99
N GLU A 513 -25.82 44.19 60.77
CA GLU A 513 -26.13 43.48 59.51
C GLU A 513 -26.14 44.43 58.31
N ARG A 514 -26.66 45.66 58.48
CA ARG A 514 -26.75 46.65 57.39
C ARG A 514 -25.38 47.12 56.90
N VAL A 515 -24.40 47.20 57.79
CA VAL A 515 -23.04 47.67 57.45
C VAL A 515 -22.13 46.55 56.96
N CYS A 516 -22.54 45.29 57.08
CA CYS A 516 -21.74 44.15 56.65
C CYS A 516 -22.21 43.65 55.28
N ARG A 517 -21.25 43.35 54.41
CA ARG A 517 -21.49 42.70 53.12
C ARG A 517 -21.84 41.22 53.30
N LEU A 518 -21.27 40.61 54.33
CA LEU A 518 -21.54 39.23 54.71
C LEU A 518 -21.54 39.07 56.22
N VAL A 519 -22.46 38.24 56.70
CA VAL A 519 -22.57 37.83 58.10
C VAL A 519 -22.71 36.32 58.16
N ILE A 520 -21.79 35.67 58.87
CA ILE A 520 -21.75 34.22 59.05
C ILE A 520 -21.97 33.92 60.53
N ARG A 521 -22.99 33.11 60.84
CA ARG A 521 -23.27 32.64 62.19
C ARG A 521 -23.00 31.15 62.27
N SER A 522 -22.26 30.74 63.28
CA SER A 522 -21.96 29.34 63.56
C SER A 522 -21.94 29.08 65.08
N ASP A 523 -22.07 27.82 65.47
CA ASP A 523 -21.99 27.40 66.88
C ASP A 523 -20.64 27.74 67.53
N GLY A 524 -19.59 27.98 66.72
CA GLY A 524 -18.23 28.32 67.17
C GLY A 524 -17.91 29.82 67.16
N GLY A 525 -18.80 30.68 66.65
CA GLY A 525 -18.53 32.11 66.52
C GLY A 525 -19.29 32.79 65.38
N THR A 526 -19.27 34.12 65.42
CA THR A 526 -19.87 34.98 64.39
C THR A 526 -18.77 35.71 63.62
N ALA A 527 -18.81 35.69 62.29
CA ALA A 527 -17.89 36.45 61.44
C ALA A 527 -18.66 37.44 60.56
N CYS A 528 -18.21 38.69 60.51
CA CYS A 528 -18.83 39.76 59.73
C CYS A 528 -17.77 40.42 58.84
N VAL A 529 -18.06 40.57 57.54
CA VAL A 529 -17.15 41.24 56.60
C VAL A 529 -17.75 42.59 56.20
N SER A 530 -16.99 43.66 56.40
CA SER A 530 -17.41 45.04 56.09
C SER A 530 -16.26 45.83 55.46
N GLU A 531 -16.56 47.02 54.96
CA GLU A 531 -15.57 47.94 54.41
C GLU A 531 -15.08 48.91 55.51
N SER A 532 -13.75 49.04 55.67
CA SER A 532 -13.12 49.90 56.69
C SER A 532 -13.56 51.37 56.67
N ALA A 533 -14.01 51.88 55.53
CA ALA A 533 -14.44 53.27 55.38
C ALA A 533 -15.81 53.58 56.01
N VAL A 534 -16.54 52.56 56.47
CA VAL A 534 -17.85 52.75 57.12
C VAL A 534 -17.68 53.47 58.48
N PRO A 535 -18.33 54.62 58.70
CA PRO A 535 -18.21 55.36 59.95
C PRO A 535 -18.77 54.56 61.14
N GLY A 536 -18.09 54.60 62.28
CA GLY A 536 -18.59 54.03 63.53
C GLY A 536 -18.43 52.51 63.66
N LEU A 537 -17.69 51.83 62.77
CA LEU A 537 -17.48 50.38 62.85
C LEU A 537 -16.92 49.90 64.20
N SER A 538 -16.02 50.66 64.81
CA SER A 538 -15.45 50.32 66.14
C SER A 538 -16.45 50.44 67.29
N GLU A 539 -17.50 51.25 67.12
CA GLU A 539 -18.60 51.39 68.07
C GLU A 539 -19.64 50.27 67.86
N LEU A 540 -19.87 49.89 66.60
CA LEU A 540 -20.74 48.79 66.22
C LEU A 540 -20.15 47.41 66.54
N PHE A 541 -18.83 47.23 66.49
CA PHE A 541 -18.14 45.98 66.83
C PHE A 541 -17.11 46.19 67.96
N PRO A 542 -17.57 46.45 69.20
CA PRO A 542 -16.68 46.85 70.29
C PRO A 542 -15.89 45.65 70.84
N ALA A 543 -14.59 45.85 71.05
CA ALA A 543 -13.71 44.83 71.64
C ALA A 543 -14.15 44.40 73.06
N SER A 544 -14.80 45.29 73.80
CA SER A 544 -15.38 44.98 75.12
C SER A 544 -16.50 43.94 75.08
N ALA A 545 -17.13 43.73 73.92
CA ALA A 545 -18.14 42.69 73.69
C ALA A 545 -17.55 41.43 73.03
N GLY A 546 -16.22 41.30 72.98
CA GLY A 546 -15.53 40.12 72.46
C GLY A 546 -15.31 40.12 70.95
N TRP A 547 -15.53 41.26 70.27
CA TRP A 547 -15.24 41.39 68.84
C TRP A 547 -13.75 41.66 68.59
N THR A 548 -13.20 40.99 67.58
CA THR A 548 -11.83 41.18 67.10
C THR A 548 -11.87 41.56 65.62
N ALA A 549 -11.15 42.62 65.26
CA ALA A 549 -11.08 43.11 63.89
C ALA A 549 -9.76 42.65 63.25
N GLU A 550 -9.87 41.91 62.16
CA GLU A 550 -8.76 41.57 61.28
C GLU A 550 -8.87 42.46 60.04
N VAL A 551 -7.97 43.44 59.95
CA VAL A 551 -7.80 44.24 58.73
C VAL A 551 -6.84 43.48 57.84
N ASP A 552 -7.31 43.09 56.65
CA ASP A 552 -6.42 42.47 55.67
C ASP A 552 -5.43 43.54 55.20
N GLY A 553 -4.20 43.47 55.73
CA GLY A 553 -3.08 44.30 55.28
C GLY A 553 -2.82 44.08 53.79
N HIS A 554 -2.44 45.16 53.10
CA HIS A 554 -2.20 45.23 51.65
C HIS A 554 -1.49 44.02 51.04
#